data_AF-A0AAW8YNP7-F1
#
_entry.id   AF-A0AAW8YNP7-F1
#
_cell.length_a   1.000
_cell.length_b   1.000
_cell.length_c   1.000
_cell.angle_alpha   90.00
_cell.angle_beta   90.00
_cell.angle_gamma   90.00
#
_symmetry.space_group_name_H-M   'P 1'
#
loop_
_entity.id
_entity.type
_entity.pdbx_description
1 polymer ?
#
loop_
_entity_poly.entity_id
_entity_poly.type
_entity_poly.pdbx_seq_one_letter_code
_entity_poly.pdbx_strand_id
1 'polypeptide(L)'
;MLSALNQTHDDRYTPDSYTKLANSLNAFYEITQIDVLFYSFTGVLVYRGDIITDNKVVQKTLDPEHFGKSIIFPIILNNQVWGFTMCSSAKSSNHRIQVSKEYLSNLFNSHFANRQDLTAQVLEPLTDEQLTKINYLSTLLQLKSSANNVLPIATAEDPQVRTSTEKFEAIRSIKEATNYICENLTSQLTLSTVAEHVFLSPSYLSRIFKKYMDINFINYINQQKIAHAQRELILSRKPINLISNIAGFSQTSYFTKIFKKITGTTPSKYRKENAAISKIYTIHHTLDWPENASVFDVSKAFFTKQNLDYYYESANGYLYVNSIGDLTDANEKSGWIFTVDGRQPTNSADLISTKGVSVVQWMYVDFR
;
A
#
# COMPACT_ATOMS: atom_id res chain seq x y z
N MET A 1 -12.97 37.75 -7.32
CA MET A 1 -13.39 37.13 -8.61
C MET A 1 -13.54 35.61 -8.56
N LEU A 2 -13.45 34.95 -7.39
CA LEU A 2 -13.71 33.50 -7.22
C LEU A 2 -15.00 33.19 -6.44
N SER A 3 -15.78 34.22 -6.06
CA SER A 3 -17.11 34.08 -5.45
C SER A 3 -18.26 34.02 -6.48
N ALA A 4 -17.97 33.99 -7.77
CA ALA A 4 -18.96 34.07 -8.85
C ALA A 4 -19.15 32.75 -9.64
N LEU A 5 -18.53 31.65 -9.22
CA LEU A 5 -18.66 30.34 -9.91
C LEU A 5 -19.50 29.30 -9.14
N ASN A 6 -20.07 29.66 -7.98
CA ASN A 6 -20.89 28.75 -7.17
C ASN A 6 -22.41 28.95 -7.33
N GLN A 7 -22.86 29.61 -8.40
CA GLN A 7 -24.28 29.71 -8.72
C GLN A 7 -24.52 29.51 -10.22
N THR A 8 -24.38 28.27 -10.67
CA THR A 8 -25.22 27.76 -11.75
C THR A 8 -25.98 26.58 -11.16
N HIS A 9 -27.20 26.82 -10.69
CA HIS A 9 -28.16 25.75 -10.46
C HIS A 9 -28.30 25.00 -11.77
N ASP A 10 -27.76 23.79 -11.80
CA ASP A 10 -28.01 22.89 -12.89
C ASP A 10 -29.41 22.30 -12.72
N ASP A 11 -30.42 22.99 -13.26
CA ASP A 11 -31.85 22.61 -13.25
C ASP A 11 -32.13 21.27 -13.97
N ARG A 12 -31.10 20.52 -14.39
CA ARG A 12 -31.20 19.20 -15.04
C ARG A 12 -31.46 18.04 -14.06
N TYR A 13 -31.34 18.25 -12.74
CA TYR A 13 -31.42 17.18 -11.73
C TYR A 13 -32.51 17.42 -10.68
N THR A 14 -33.74 16.96 -10.95
CA THR A 14 -34.83 17.07 -9.98
C THR A 14 -34.68 16.06 -8.83
N PRO A 15 -35.09 16.40 -7.59
CA PRO A 15 -35.14 15.44 -6.47
C PRO A 15 -35.89 14.15 -6.80
N ASP A 16 -36.94 14.22 -7.62
CA ASP A 16 -37.70 13.08 -8.13
C ASP A 16 -36.85 12.07 -8.94
N SER A 17 -35.81 12.56 -9.63
CA SER A 17 -34.89 11.72 -10.41
C SER A 17 -33.98 10.88 -9.50
N TYR A 18 -33.53 11.42 -8.37
CA TYR A 18 -32.70 10.68 -7.42
C TYR A 18 -33.51 9.65 -6.62
N THR A 19 -34.78 9.93 -6.32
CA THR A 19 -35.67 8.97 -5.63
C THR A 19 -35.94 7.73 -6.48
N LYS A 20 -36.21 7.91 -7.78
CA LYS A 20 -36.39 6.79 -8.73
C LYS A 20 -35.11 5.98 -8.90
N LEU A 21 -33.96 6.65 -8.97
CA LEU A 21 -32.65 5.99 -9.00
C LEU A 21 -32.40 5.18 -7.72
N ALA A 22 -32.70 5.74 -6.55
CA ALA A 22 -32.54 5.08 -5.25
C ALA A 22 -33.35 3.79 -5.16
N ASN A 23 -34.62 3.83 -5.57
CA ASN A 23 -35.48 2.65 -5.63
C ASN A 23 -34.93 1.59 -6.60
N SER A 24 -34.41 2.01 -7.75
CA SER A 24 -33.89 1.10 -8.78
C SER A 24 -32.57 0.43 -8.34
N LEU A 25 -31.67 1.18 -7.69
CA LEU A 25 -30.45 0.65 -7.11
C LEU A 25 -30.74 -0.30 -5.94
N ASN A 26 -31.77 0.00 -5.13
CA ASN A 26 -32.21 -0.91 -4.09
C ASN A 26 -32.77 -2.22 -4.68
N ALA A 27 -33.55 -2.15 -5.75
CA ALA A 27 -34.02 -3.36 -6.46
C ALA A 27 -32.87 -4.19 -7.04
N PHE A 28 -31.81 -3.53 -7.57
CA PHE A 28 -30.60 -4.22 -7.99
C PHE A 28 -29.92 -4.96 -6.84
N TYR A 29 -29.80 -4.32 -5.68
CA TYR A 29 -29.24 -4.97 -4.48
C TYR A 29 -30.07 -6.19 -4.08
N GLU A 30 -31.40 -6.06 -4.00
CA GLU A 30 -32.29 -7.18 -3.65
C GLU A 30 -32.15 -8.38 -4.60
N ILE A 31 -32.00 -8.13 -5.91
CA ILE A 31 -31.89 -9.19 -6.92
C ILE A 31 -30.49 -9.81 -6.94
N THR A 32 -29.45 -8.99 -6.90
CA THR A 32 -28.06 -9.44 -7.16
C THR A 32 -27.28 -9.74 -5.89
N GLN A 33 -27.73 -9.23 -4.75
CA GLN A 33 -27.04 -9.24 -3.45
C GLN A 33 -25.63 -8.60 -3.54
N ILE A 34 -25.45 -7.66 -4.47
CA ILE A 34 -24.24 -6.86 -4.65
C ILE A 34 -24.51 -5.47 -4.09
N ASP A 35 -23.79 -5.09 -3.03
CA ASP A 35 -23.83 -3.73 -2.53
C ASP A 35 -23.41 -2.75 -3.64
N VAL A 36 -24.30 -1.82 -3.95
CA VAL A 36 -24.11 -0.76 -4.95
C VAL A 36 -24.43 0.60 -4.34
N LEU A 37 -23.60 1.58 -4.67
CA LEU A 37 -23.88 2.99 -4.43
C LEU A 37 -23.68 3.79 -5.71
N PHE A 38 -24.32 4.95 -5.78
CA PHE A 38 -24.11 5.93 -6.84
C PHE A 38 -23.70 7.26 -6.22
N TYR A 39 -22.65 7.88 -6.75
CA TYR A 39 -22.24 9.23 -6.36
C TYR A 39 -22.23 10.16 -7.58
N SER A 40 -23.01 11.24 -7.49
CA SER A 40 -23.00 12.34 -8.46
C SER A 40 -21.91 13.34 -8.11
N PHE A 41 -21.23 13.89 -9.11
CA PHE A 41 -20.27 14.99 -8.91
C PHE A 41 -20.91 16.31 -8.46
N THR A 42 -22.25 16.37 -8.41
CA THR A 42 -23.00 17.44 -7.74
C THR A 42 -23.07 17.26 -6.22
N GLY A 43 -22.44 16.21 -5.65
CA GLY A 43 -22.38 15.95 -4.22
C GLY A 43 -23.52 15.09 -3.65
N VAL A 44 -24.34 14.47 -4.52
CA VAL A 44 -25.44 13.60 -4.10
C VAL A 44 -24.99 12.15 -4.09
N LEU A 45 -25.11 11.46 -2.95
CA LEU A 45 -24.89 10.03 -2.83
C LEU A 45 -26.23 9.31 -2.73
N VAL A 46 -26.37 8.20 -3.43
CA VAL A 46 -27.52 7.31 -3.36
C VAL A 46 -27.04 5.93 -2.92
N TYR A 47 -27.53 5.46 -1.78
CA TYR A 47 -27.11 4.18 -1.19
C TYR A 47 -28.27 3.54 -0.42
N ARG A 48 -28.56 2.26 -0.70
CA ARG A 48 -29.64 1.48 -0.03
C ARG A 48 -31.02 2.16 -0.01
N GLY A 49 -31.38 2.84 -1.09
CA GLY A 49 -32.65 3.57 -1.19
C GLY A 49 -32.64 4.96 -0.56
N ASP A 50 -31.59 5.32 0.17
CA ASP A 50 -31.43 6.64 0.78
C ASP A 50 -30.71 7.61 -0.16
N ILE A 51 -31.14 8.87 -0.14
CA ILE A 51 -30.48 9.99 -0.79
C ILE A 51 -29.74 10.79 0.28
N ILE A 52 -28.42 10.79 0.22
CA ILE A 52 -27.54 11.40 1.19
C ILE A 52 -26.85 12.61 0.55
N THR A 53 -27.08 13.78 1.11
CA THR A 53 -26.47 15.05 0.69
C THR A 53 -25.57 15.67 1.76
N ASP A 54 -25.55 15.09 2.97
CA ASP A 54 -24.64 15.49 4.04
C ASP A 54 -23.23 15.00 3.71
N ASN A 55 -22.34 15.94 3.40
CA ASN A 55 -20.94 15.67 3.04
C ASN A 55 -20.20 14.78 4.05
N LYS A 56 -20.48 14.87 5.36
CA LYS A 56 -19.82 14.02 6.37
C LYS A 56 -20.29 12.57 6.27
N VAL A 57 -21.59 12.38 6.05
CA VAL A 57 -22.19 11.05 5.87
C VAL A 57 -21.73 10.46 4.54
N VAL A 58 -21.72 11.25 3.46
CA VAL A 58 -21.22 10.84 2.15
C VAL A 58 -19.78 10.32 2.22
N GLN A 59 -18.87 11.07 2.85
CA GLN A 59 -17.47 10.67 2.96
C GLN A 59 -17.29 9.38 3.76
N LYS A 60 -18.04 9.21 4.85
CA LYS A 60 -18.01 7.99 5.67
C LYS A 60 -18.51 6.77 4.89
N THR A 61 -19.56 6.93 4.07
CA THR A 61 -20.13 5.84 3.28
C THR A 61 -19.23 5.46 2.08
N LEU A 62 -18.49 6.42 1.52
CA LEU A 62 -17.52 6.18 0.45
C LEU A 62 -16.16 5.63 0.95
N ASP A 63 -15.96 5.52 2.26
CA ASP A 63 -14.71 5.05 2.86
C ASP A 63 -14.40 3.60 2.43
N PRO A 64 -13.19 3.31 1.91
CA PRO A 64 -12.75 1.96 1.58
C PRO A 64 -12.86 0.96 2.74
N GLU A 65 -12.78 1.41 4.00
CA GLU A 65 -12.97 0.55 5.18
C GLU A 65 -14.41 0.05 5.33
N HIS A 66 -15.40 0.77 4.79
CA HIS A 66 -16.81 0.39 4.83
C HIS A 66 -17.26 -0.42 3.60
N PHE A 67 -16.77 -0.10 2.40
CA PHE A 67 -17.24 -0.74 1.15
C PHE A 67 -16.32 -1.85 0.61
N GLY A 68 -15.11 -1.99 1.17
CA GLY A 68 -14.12 -3.00 0.76
C GLY A 68 -13.57 -2.78 -0.64
N LYS A 69 -12.96 -3.83 -1.24
CA LYS A 69 -12.49 -3.77 -2.63
C LYS A 69 -13.70 -3.47 -3.53
N SER A 70 -13.65 -2.37 -4.27
CA SER A 70 -14.79 -1.83 -4.99
C SER A 70 -14.49 -1.69 -6.48
N ILE A 71 -15.49 -1.97 -7.31
CA ILE A 71 -15.43 -1.79 -8.76
C ILE A 71 -16.18 -0.50 -9.09
N ILE A 72 -15.53 0.40 -9.83
CA ILE A 72 -16.08 1.73 -10.12
C ILE A 72 -16.47 1.82 -11.60
N PHE A 73 -17.74 2.07 -11.87
CA PHE A 73 -18.25 2.32 -13.22
C PHE A 73 -18.57 3.82 -13.39
N PRO A 74 -17.84 4.55 -14.23
CA PRO A 74 -18.20 5.93 -14.56
C PRO A 74 -19.52 5.99 -15.34
N ILE A 75 -20.31 7.03 -15.07
CA ILE A 75 -21.60 7.26 -15.72
C ILE A 75 -21.53 8.56 -16.50
N ILE A 76 -21.78 8.45 -17.80
CA ILE A 76 -21.93 9.59 -18.70
C ILE A 76 -23.42 9.86 -18.90
N LEU A 77 -23.80 11.12 -18.81
CA LEU A 77 -25.11 11.63 -19.18
C LEU A 77 -24.89 12.76 -20.19
N ASN A 78 -25.49 12.68 -21.38
CA ASN A 78 -25.34 13.69 -22.45
C ASN A 78 -23.88 14.05 -22.75
N ASN A 79 -23.03 13.04 -22.92
CA ASN A 79 -21.60 13.20 -23.19
C ASN A 79 -20.79 13.90 -22.09
N GLN A 80 -21.37 14.11 -20.90
CA GLN A 80 -20.68 14.63 -19.72
C GLN A 80 -20.63 13.58 -18.61
N VAL A 81 -19.51 13.53 -17.87
CA VAL A 81 -19.43 12.63 -16.72
C VAL A 81 -20.33 13.17 -15.61
N TRP A 82 -21.37 12.42 -15.29
CA TRP A 82 -22.34 12.79 -14.28
C TRP A 82 -21.92 12.32 -12.89
N GLY A 83 -21.35 11.12 -12.81
CA GLY A 83 -20.95 10.51 -11.56
C GLY A 83 -20.38 9.12 -11.78
N PHE A 84 -20.41 8.30 -10.74
CA PHE A 84 -19.98 6.91 -10.83
C PHE A 84 -20.80 6.01 -9.90
N THR A 85 -20.93 4.74 -10.25
CA THR A 85 -21.41 3.69 -9.33
C THR A 85 -20.24 2.89 -8.79
N MET A 86 -20.27 2.58 -7.49
CA MET A 86 -19.34 1.62 -6.87
C MET A 86 -20.09 0.34 -6.51
N CYS A 87 -19.53 -0.81 -6.88
CA CYS A 87 -20.05 -2.13 -6.53
C CYS A 87 -19.03 -2.89 -5.68
N SER A 88 -19.47 -3.58 -4.63
CA SER A 88 -18.57 -4.40 -3.82
C SER A 88 -18.03 -5.60 -4.61
N SER A 89 -16.71 -5.83 -4.54
CA SER A 89 -15.98 -6.89 -5.25
C SER A 89 -15.92 -8.21 -4.46
N ALA A 90 -16.60 -8.31 -3.31
CA ALA A 90 -16.31 -9.34 -2.30
C ALA A 90 -16.34 -10.80 -2.83
N LYS A 91 -17.05 -11.11 -3.94
CA LYS A 91 -17.08 -12.45 -4.58
C LYS A 91 -17.39 -12.42 -6.10
N SER A 92 -16.76 -11.54 -6.87
CA SER A 92 -17.18 -11.29 -8.27
C SER A 92 -16.20 -11.87 -9.30
N SER A 93 -16.63 -12.89 -10.06
CA SER A 93 -15.95 -13.34 -11.28
C SER A 93 -16.08 -12.29 -12.40
N ASN A 94 -15.20 -12.31 -13.40
CA ASN A 94 -15.28 -11.42 -14.58
C ASN A 94 -16.67 -11.43 -15.24
N HIS A 95 -17.33 -12.60 -15.25
CA HIS A 95 -18.69 -12.75 -15.76
C HIS A 95 -19.73 -11.95 -14.94
N ARG A 96 -19.62 -11.95 -13.60
CA ARG A 96 -20.52 -11.15 -12.74
C ARG A 96 -20.33 -9.65 -12.95
N ILE A 97 -19.11 -9.20 -13.18
CA ILE A 97 -18.80 -7.78 -13.44
C ILE A 97 -19.50 -7.31 -14.72
N GLN A 98 -19.46 -8.13 -15.78
CA GLN A 98 -20.13 -7.83 -17.04
C GLN A 98 -21.65 -7.78 -16.87
N VAL A 99 -22.23 -8.75 -16.16
CA VAL A 99 -23.68 -8.79 -15.88
C VAL A 99 -24.12 -7.57 -15.06
N SER A 100 -23.34 -7.16 -14.05
CA SER A 100 -23.64 -5.94 -13.28
C SER A 100 -23.62 -4.70 -14.16
N LYS A 101 -22.68 -4.59 -15.09
CA LYS A 101 -22.61 -3.48 -16.05
C LYS A 101 -23.82 -3.43 -16.96
N GLU A 102 -24.22 -4.56 -17.55
CA GLU A 102 -25.40 -4.64 -18.43
C GLU A 102 -26.68 -4.25 -17.68
N TYR A 103 -26.83 -4.74 -16.45
CA TYR A 103 -27.98 -4.38 -15.62
C TYR A 103 -28.00 -2.89 -15.28
N LEU A 104 -26.87 -2.33 -14.84
CA LEU A 104 -26.75 -0.89 -14.57
C LEU A 104 -27.03 -0.08 -15.83
N SER A 105 -26.53 -0.49 -16.98
CA SER A 105 -26.79 0.18 -18.26
C SER A 105 -28.28 0.21 -18.57
N ASN A 106 -28.99 -0.92 -18.42
CA ASN A 106 -30.44 -0.99 -18.62
C ASN A 106 -31.20 -0.14 -17.61
N LEU A 107 -30.75 -0.12 -16.35
CA LEU A 107 -31.32 0.70 -15.28
C LEU A 107 -31.20 2.19 -15.60
N PHE A 108 -30.00 2.68 -15.93
CA PHE A 108 -29.80 4.08 -16.28
C PHE A 108 -30.53 4.44 -17.59
N ASN A 109 -30.49 3.58 -18.61
CA ASN A 109 -31.21 3.82 -19.86
C ASN A 109 -32.72 3.90 -19.66
N SER A 110 -33.33 2.96 -18.92
CA SER A 110 -34.77 2.98 -18.63
C SER A 110 -35.19 4.18 -17.79
N HIS A 111 -34.33 4.62 -16.87
CA HIS A 111 -34.58 5.80 -16.04
C HIS A 111 -34.65 7.10 -16.88
N PHE A 112 -33.79 7.21 -17.90
CA PHE A 112 -33.71 8.41 -18.74
C PHE A 112 -34.47 8.30 -20.08
N ALA A 113 -34.95 7.11 -20.46
CA ALA A 113 -35.63 6.83 -21.74
C ALA A 113 -36.88 7.70 -22.02
N ASN A 114 -37.58 8.17 -20.98
CA ASN A 114 -38.78 9.01 -21.13
C ASN A 114 -38.47 10.49 -21.38
N ARG A 115 -37.20 10.91 -21.36
CA ARG A 115 -36.77 12.27 -21.71
C ARG A 115 -36.08 12.19 -23.08
N GLN A 116 -36.71 12.74 -24.12
CA GLN A 116 -36.30 12.63 -25.52
C GLN A 116 -34.86 13.11 -25.82
N ASP A 117 -34.23 13.85 -24.88
CA ASP A 117 -32.92 14.48 -25.05
C ASP A 117 -31.83 13.97 -24.07
N LEU A 118 -32.06 12.83 -23.39
CA LEU A 118 -31.11 12.31 -22.39
C LEU A 118 -30.63 10.89 -22.70
N THR A 119 -29.33 10.77 -23.04
CA THR A 119 -28.66 9.48 -23.21
C THR A 119 -27.74 9.22 -22.02
N ALA A 120 -27.99 8.13 -21.29
CA ALA A 120 -27.10 7.64 -20.25
C ALA A 120 -26.19 6.53 -20.78
N GLN A 121 -24.94 6.50 -20.35
CA GLN A 121 -23.99 5.44 -20.69
C GLN A 121 -23.20 5.06 -19.45
N VAL A 122 -23.18 3.76 -19.14
CA VAL A 122 -22.32 3.19 -18.10
C VAL A 122 -21.05 2.69 -18.76
N LEU A 123 -19.90 3.27 -18.40
CA LEU A 123 -18.61 2.91 -18.97
C LEU A 123 -18.07 1.59 -18.41
N GLU A 124 -16.99 1.10 -19.01
CA GLU A 124 -16.22 -0.01 -18.45
C GLU A 124 -15.68 0.32 -17.04
N PRO A 125 -15.50 -0.69 -16.19
CA PRO A 125 -14.95 -0.48 -14.86
C PRO A 125 -13.54 0.10 -14.95
N LEU A 126 -13.24 1.06 -14.08
CA LEU A 126 -11.90 1.64 -14.01
C LEU A 126 -10.90 0.57 -13.58
N THR A 127 -9.80 0.46 -14.34
CA THR A 127 -8.67 -0.39 -13.99
C THR A 127 -7.85 0.23 -12.84
N ASP A 128 -7.11 -0.61 -12.11
CA ASP A 128 -6.21 -0.15 -11.04
C ASP A 128 -5.20 0.90 -11.54
N GLU A 129 -4.74 0.77 -12.79
CA GLU A 129 -3.85 1.74 -13.43
C GLU A 129 -4.54 3.10 -13.66
N GLN A 130 -5.79 3.10 -14.16
CA GLN A 130 -6.56 4.33 -14.36
C GLN A 130 -6.91 5.02 -13.05
N LEU A 131 -7.26 4.25 -12.01
CA LEU A 131 -7.49 4.78 -10.66
C LEU A 131 -6.23 5.44 -10.10
N THR A 132 -5.07 4.82 -10.32
CA THR A 132 -3.78 5.40 -9.92
C THR A 132 -3.52 6.73 -10.63
N LYS A 133 -3.78 6.82 -11.94
CA LYS A 133 -3.65 8.07 -12.72
C LYS A 133 -4.63 9.16 -12.27
N ILE A 134 -5.88 8.80 -11.95
CA ILE A 134 -6.89 9.75 -11.43
C ILE A 134 -6.47 10.27 -10.05
N ASN A 135 -5.97 9.41 -9.18
CA ASN A 135 -5.45 9.79 -7.87
C ASN A 135 -4.22 10.70 -7.96
N TYR A 136 -3.39 10.50 -8.98
CA TYR A 136 -2.28 11.40 -9.28
C TYR A 136 -2.79 12.79 -9.73
N LEU A 137 -3.78 12.83 -10.63
CA LEU A 137 -4.42 14.07 -11.09
C LEU A 137 -5.11 14.83 -9.96
N SER A 138 -5.83 14.16 -9.06
CA SER A 138 -6.45 14.81 -7.90
C SER A 138 -5.40 15.44 -6.97
N THR A 139 -4.29 14.74 -6.76
CA THR A 139 -3.13 15.26 -6.00
C THR A 139 -2.56 16.52 -6.66
N LEU A 140 -2.39 16.54 -7.99
CA LEU A 140 -1.91 17.71 -8.73
C LEU A 140 -2.87 18.91 -8.67
N LEU A 141 -4.18 18.66 -8.69
CA LEU A 141 -5.20 19.70 -8.63
C LEU A 141 -5.29 20.33 -7.23
N GLN A 142 -5.11 19.53 -6.17
CA GLN A 142 -5.01 20.02 -4.78
C GLN A 142 -3.78 20.89 -4.56
N LEU A 143 -2.64 20.56 -5.19
CA LEU A 143 -1.43 21.40 -5.15
C LEU A 143 -1.64 22.78 -5.79
N LYS A 144 -2.48 22.89 -6.84
CA LYS A 144 -2.82 24.17 -7.47
C LYS A 144 -3.79 25.01 -6.65
N SER A 145 -4.72 24.41 -5.90
CA SER A 145 -5.63 25.16 -5.02
C SER A 145 -4.92 25.66 -3.75
N SER A 146 -3.89 24.95 -3.28
CA SER A 146 -3.03 25.41 -2.17
C SER A 146 -2.08 26.56 -2.55
N ALA A 147 -1.72 26.72 -3.82
CA ALA A 147 -0.84 27.81 -4.26
C ALA A 147 -1.53 29.19 -4.32
N ASN A 148 -2.87 29.26 -4.33
CA ASN A 148 -3.61 30.51 -4.51
C ASN A 148 -4.23 31.12 -3.24
N ASN A 149 -4.05 30.52 -2.05
CA ASN A 149 -4.59 31.07 -0.81
C ASN A 149 -3.49 31.29 0.25
N VAL A 150 -2.73 32.37 0.08
CA VAL A 150 -2.06 33.01 1.21
C VAL A 150 -3.09 33.92 1.91
N LEU A 151 -3.69 33.38 2.97
CA LEU A 151 -4.43 33.99 4.10
C LEU A 151 -5.64 34.90 3.79
N PRO A 152 -6.80 34.65 4.46
CA PRO A 152 -6.98 35.26 5.78
C PRO A 152 -7.56 34.33 6.86
N ILE A 153 -7.02 34.51 8.06
CA ILE A 153 -7.66 34.51 9.39
C ILE A 153 -8.86 33.56 9.59
N ALA A 154 -8.59 32.49 10.34
CA ALA A 154 -9.47 31.74 11.23
C ALA A 154 -11.00 31.90 11.08
N THR A 155 -11.64 30.85 10.53
CA THR A 155 -12.90 30.34 11.08
C THR A 155 -12.79 28.83 11.22
N ALA A 156 -13.26 28.33 12.36
CA ALA A 156 -12.96 27.02 12.92
C ALA A 156 -13.36 25.84 12.04
N GLU A 157 -12.39 25.02 11.64
CA GLU A 157 -12.59 23.67 11.13
C GLU A 157 -12.04 22.65 12.14
N ASP A 158 -12.82 21.59 12.34
CA ASP A 158 -12.69 20.56 13.38
C ASP A 158 -11.33 19.80 13.33
N PRO A 159 -10.55 19.73 14.42
CA PRO A 159 -9.21 19.11 14.46
C PRO A 159 -9.12 17.62 14.06
N GLN A 160 -10.26 16.91 14.09
CA GLN A 160 -10.34 15.47 13.81
C GLN A 160 -10.24 15.14 12.31
N VAL A 161 -10.63 16.06 11.42
CA VAL A 161 -10.64 15.82 9.96
C VAL A 161 -9.27 16.08 9.33
N ARG A 162 -8.48 17.01 9.88
CA ARG A 162 -7.11 17.28 9.38
C ARG A 162 -6.15 16.13 9.66
N THR A 163 -6.32 15.44 10.79
CA THR A 163 -5.41 14.38 11.23
C THR A 163 -5.59 13.07 10.47
N SER A 164 -6.78 12.77 9.93
CA SER A 164 -7.03 11.55 9.15
C SER A 164 -6.45 11.67 7.73
N THR A 165 -6.71 12.76 7.01
CA THR A 165 -6.16 13.01 5.67
C THR A 165 -4.63 13.06 5.67
N GLU A 166 -4.03 13.76 6.64
CA GLU A 166 -2.57 13.81 6.80
C GLU A 166 -1.97 12.42 7.08
N LYS A 167 -2.69 11.54 7.79
CA LYS A 167 -2.26 10.17 8.07
C LYS A 167 -2.28 9.32 6.80
N PHE A 168 -3.35 9.38 6.02
CA PHE A 168 -3.46 8.61 4.77
C PHE A 168 -2.40 9.03 3.74
N GLU A 169 -2.16 10.33 3.58
CA GLU A 169 -1.13 10.85 2.68
C GLU A 169 0.29 10.44 3.11
N ALA A 170 0.58 10.49 4.41
CA ALA A 170 1.86 10.06 4.94
C ALA A 170 2.07 8.54 4.74
N ILE A 171 1.05 7.72 4.95
CA ILE A 171 1.09 6.27 4.71
C ILE A 171 1.38 5.98 3.23
N ARG A 172 0.66 6.63 2.30
CA ARG A 172 0.89 6.49 0.86
C ARG A 172 2.32 6.88 0.47
N SER A 173 2.77 8.04 0.94
CA SER A 173 4.11 8.56 0.61
C SER A 173 5.22 7.64 1.13
N ILE A 174 5.04 7.03 2.31
CA ILE A 174 6.00 6.06 2.85
C ILE A 174 6.00 4.79 2.02
N LYS A 175 4.82 4.28 1.60
CA LYS A 175 4.73 3.09 0.75
C LYS A 175 5.46 3.29 -0.58
N GLU A 176 5.22 4.42 -1.24
CA GLU A 176 5.93 4.82 -2.46
C GLU A 176 7.43 4.97 -2.22
N ALA A 177 7.84 5.63 -1.13
CA ALA A 177 9.25 5.77 -0.77
C ALA A 177 9.93 4.41 -0.56
N THR A 178 9.29 3.48 0.16
CA THR A 178 9.85 2.14 0.39
C THR A 178 9.96 1.33 -0.89
N ASN A 179 8.96 1.40 -1.79
CA ASN A 179 9.01 0.72 -3.09
C ASN A 179 10.17 1.27 -3.94
N TYR A 180 10.27 2.61 -4.04
CA TYR A 180 11.35 3.26 -4.77
C TYR A 180 12.74 2.88 -4.21
N ILE A 181 12.89 2.83 -2.88
CA ILE A 181 14.13 2.39 -2.23
C ILE A 181 14.46 0.96 -2.65
N CYS A 182 13.51 0.03 -2.57
CA CYS A 182 13.70 -1.38 -2.91
C CYS A 182 14.12 -1.57 -4.38
N GLU A 183 13.48 -0.86 -5.31
CA GLU A 183 13.80 -0.92 -6.74
C GLU A 183 15.17 -0.30 -7.08
N ASN A 184 15.66 0.62 -6.25
CA ASN A 184 16.87 1.40 -6.51
C ASN A 184 17.99 1.18 -5.47
N LEU A 185 18.00 0.06 -4.75
CA LEU A 185 18.99 -0.24 -3.70
C LEU A 185 20.45 -0.23 -4.21
N THR A 186 20.65 -0.56 -5.49
CA THR A 186 21.97 -0.58 -6.14
C THR A 186 22.49 0.82 -6.47
N SER A 187 21.63 1.84 -6.41
CA SER A 187 21.95 3.22 -6.70
C SER A 187 22.31 4.01 -5.43
N GLN A 188 22.89 5.20 -5.63
CA GLN A 188 23.20 6.12 -4.54
C GLN A 188 21.92 6.83 -4.05
N LEU A 189 21.18 6.15 -3.17
CA LEU A 189 20.00 6.71 -2.51
C LEU A 189 20.40 7.67 -1.39
N THR A 190 19.80 8.86 -1.40
CA THR A 190 19.88 9.85 -0.32
C THR A 190 18.47 10.22 0.15
N LEU A 191 18.35 10.86 1.31
CA LEU A 191 17.05 11.36 1.77
C LEU A 191 16.45 12.36 0.77
N SER A 192 17.27 13.24 0.19
CA SER A 192 16.83 14.22 -0.79
C SER A 192 16.28 13.59 -2.06
N THR A 193 16.98 12.59 -2.62
CA THR A 193 16.56 11.94 -3.87
C THR A 193 15.24 11.18 -3.70
N VAL A 194 15.04 10.51 -2.56
CA VAL A 194 13.79 9.81 -2.30
C VAL A 194 12.66 10.79 -1.98
N ALA A 195 12.96 11.86 -1.23
CA ALA A 195 11.99 12.91 -0.95
C ALA A 195 11.50 13.60 -2.23
N GLU A 196 12.40 13.89 -3.16
CA GLU A 196 12.07 14.43 -4.48
C GLU A 196 11.19 13.46 -5.28
N HIS A 197 11.51 12.16 -5.28
CA HIS A 197 10.71 11.14 -5.96
C HIS A 197 9.26 11.06 -5.43
N VAL A 198 9.04 11.27 -4.13
CA VAL A 198 7.71 11.28 -3.52
C VAL A 198 7.14 12.70 -3.34
N PHE A 199 7.75 13.71 -3.96
CA PHE A 199 7.33 15.12 -3.92
C PHE A 199 7.20 15.72 -2.50
N LEU A 200 8.07 15.31 -1.57
CA LEU A 200 8.11 15.79 -0.19
C LEU A 200 9.40 16.56 0.10
N SER A 201 9.38 17.38 1.15
CA SER A 201 10.62 17.90 1.71
C SER A 201 11.39 16.79 2.44
N PRO A 202 12.74 16.79 2.41
CA PRO A 202 13.55 15.81 3.14
C PRO A 202 13.21 15.73 4.63
N SER A 203 13.01 16.89 5.27
CA SER A 203 12.66 17.00 6.69
C SER A 203 11.30 16.37 7.00
N TYR A 204 10.30 16.59 6.13
CA TYR A 204 8.98 16.00 6.31
C TYR A 204 9.03 14.48 6.10
N LEU A 205 9.70 14.00 5.05
CA LEU A 205 9.89 12.56 4.80
C LEU A 205 10.56 11.88 6.01
N SER A 206 11.64 12.46 6.53
CA SER A 206 12.33 11.91 7.72
C SER A 206 11.40 11.83 8.93
N ARG A 207 10.54 12.84 9.13
CA ARG A 207 9.60 12.90 10.26
C ARG A 207 8.52 11.83 10.14
N ILE A 208 7.88 11.70 8.97
CA ILE A 208 6.83 10.70 8.77
C ILE A 208 7.42 9.28 8.78
N PHE A 209 8.63 9.07 8.23
CA PHE A 209 9.29 7.76 8.27
C PHE A 209 9.55 7.33 9.71
N LYS A 210 10.07 8.23 10.56
CA LYS A 210 10.26 7.93 11.98
C LYS A 210 8.94 7.74 12.72
N LYS A 211 7.86 8.44 12.33
CA LYS A 211 6.54 8.32 12.96
C LYS A 211 5.86 6.99 12.66
N TYR A 212 5.87 6.56 11.40
CA TYR A 212 5.06 5.41 10.96
C TYR A 212 5.86 4.11 10.78
N MET A 213 7.16 4.19 10.48
CA MET A 213 8.02 3.00 10.39
C MET A 213 8.82 2.75 11.68
N ASP A 214 8.80 3.70 12.63
CA ASP A 214 9.63 3.74 13.84
C ASP A 214 11.15 3.63 13.60
N ILE A 215 11.59 3.83 12.36
CA ILE A 215 13.00 3.68 11.94
C ILE A 215 13.48 5.01 11.36
N ASN A 216 14.74 5.36 11.61
CA ASN A 216 15.35 6.48 10.92
C ASN A 216 15.59 6.12 9.45
N PHE A 217 15.20 7.01 8.54
CA PHE A 217 15.29 6.80 7.08
C PHE A 217 16.67 6.32 6.60
N ILE A 218 17.75 6.93 7.09
CA ILE A 218 19.12 6.56 6.69
C ILE A 218 19.51 5.20 7.27
N ASN A 219 19.06 4.88 8.49
CA ASN A 219 19.26 3.55 9.06
C ASN A 219 18.51 2.49 8.24
N TYR A 220 17.26 2.76 7.83
CA TYR A 220 16.48 1.87 6.97
C TYR A 220 17.22 1.55 5.67
N ILE A 221 17.64 2.57 4.91
CA ILE A 221 18.41 2.36 3.66
C ILE A 221 19.67 1.54 3.92
N ASN A 222 20.45 1.88 4.96
CA ASN A 222 21.67 1.14 5.25
C ASN A 222 21.39 -0.31 5.63
N GLN A 223 20.33 -0.60 6.40
CA GLN A 223 19.92 -1.96 6.74
C GLN A 223 19.53 -2.75 5.48
N GLN A 224 18.76 -2.15 4.57
CA GLN A 224 18.43 -2.80 3.29
C GLN A 224 19.67 -3.07 2.42
N LYS A 225 20.56 -2.08 2.29
CA LYS A 225 21.81 -2.24 1.52
C LYS A 225 22.73 -3.30 2.12
N ILE A 226 22.85 -3.36 3.45
CA ILE A 226 23.65 -4.38 4.12
C ILE A 226 23.02 -5.76 3.99
N ALA A 227 21.69 -5.90 4.11
CA ALA A 227 21.01 -7.18 3.88
C ALA A 227 21.25 -7.72 2.46
N HIS A 228 21.20 -6.84 1.45
CA HIS A 228 21.55 -7.18 0.07
C HIS A 228 23.03 -7.61 -0.05
N ALA A 229 23.95 -6.87 0.59
CA ALA A 229 25.36 -7.23 0.62
C ALA A 229 25.64 -8.57 1.32
N GLN A 230 24.95 -8.88 2.43
CA GLN A 230 25.06 -10.16 3.13
C GLN A 230 24.70 -11.33 2.20
N ARG A 231 23.59 -11.20 1.47
CA ARG A 231 23.17 -12.18 0.46
C ARG A 231 24.26 -12.37 -0.61
N GLU A 232 24.80 -11.30 -1.17
CA GLU A 232 25.86 -11.38 -2.19
C GLU A 232 27.16 -11.97 -1.64
N LEU A 233 27.50 -11.70 -0.37
CA LEU A 233 28.68 -12.27 0.29
C LEU A 233 28.57 -13.78 0.51
N ILE A 234 27.36 -14.28 0.79
CA ILE A 234 27.07 -15.69 1.02
C ILE A 234 26.97 -16.45 -0.31
N LEU A 235 26.20 -15.94 -1.26
CA LEU A 235 25.83 -16.66 -2.48
C LEU A 235 26.83 -16.48 -3.63
N SER A 236 27.84 -15.61 -3.50
CA SER A 236 28.77 -15.32 -4.58
C SER A 236 30.23 -15.26 -4.12
N ARG A 237 31.15 -15.42 -5.08
CA ARG A 237 32.60 -15.23 -4.88
C ARG A 237 33.10 -13.85 -5.32
N LYS A 238 32.18 -12.91 -5.59
CA LYS A 238 32.54 -11.55 -6.05
C LYS A 238 33.48 -10.87 -5.05
N PRO A 239 34.42 -10.02 -5.49
CA PRO A 239 35.30 -9.32 -4.56
C PRO A 239 34.51 -8.27 -3.77
N ILE A 240 34.96 -7.97 -2.54
CA ILE A 240 34.20 -7.14 -1.58
C ILE A 240 33.98 -5.72 -2.09
N ASN A 241 34.93 -5.16 -2.83
CA ASN A 241 34.79 -3.85 -3.48
C ASN A 241 33.64 -3.84 -4.50
N LEU A 242 33.48 -4.91 -5.28
CA LEU A 242 32.41 -5.03 -6.26
C LEU A 242 31.05 -5.22 -5.56
N ILE A 243 30.99 -6.01 -4.49
CA ILE A 243 29.77 -6.15 -3.67
C ILE A 243 29.38 -4.82 -3.02
N SER A 244 30.34 -4.05 -2.52
CA SER A 244 30.11 -2.69 -2.01
C SER A 244 29.43 -1.81 -3.06
N ASN A 245 29.93 -1.84 -4.30
CA ASN A 245 29.36 -1.05 -5.40
C ASN A 245 27.96 -1.54 -5.78
N ILE A 246 27.75 -2.86 -5.89
CA ILE A 246 26.43 -3.45 -6.17
C ILE A 246 25.42 -3.12 -5.06
N ALA A 247 25.86 -3.05 -3.80
CA ALA A 247 25.01 -2.64 -2.68
C ALA A 247 24.79 -1.11 -2.63
N GLY A 248 25.25 -0.35 -3.62
CA GLY A 248 25.01 1.09 -3.73
C GLY A 248 25.86 1.95 -2.79
N PHE A 249 27.05 1.47 -2.39
CA PHE A 249 28.03 2.27 -1.64
C PHE A 249 29.13 2.78 -2.56
N SER A 250 29.35 4.10 -2.55
CA SER A 250 30.37 4.75 -3.38
C SER A 250 31.80 4.45 -2.92
N GLN A 251 32.01 4.09 -1.64
CA GLN A 251 33.33 3.83 -1.06
C GLN A 251 33.35 2.55 -0.22
N THR A 252 34.24 1.62 -0.55
CA THR A 252 34.36 0.32 0.13
C THR A 252 34.76 0.44 1.61
N SER A 253 35.53 1.47 1.96
CA SER A 253 35.90 1.75 3.36
C SER A 253 34.69 2.13 4.21
N TYR A 254 33.81 2.99 3.67
CA TYR A 254 32.55 3.37 4.32
C TYR A 254 31.59 2.17 4.42
N PHE A 255 31.44 1.41 3.33
CA PHE A 255 30.69 0.15 3.35
C PHE A 255 31.17 -0.79 4.47
N THR A 256 32.48 -1.03 4.57
CA THR A 256 33.05 -1.92 5.59
C THR A 256 32.73 -1.44 7.00
N LYS A 257 32.79 -0.12 7.24
CA LYS A 257 32.44 0.49 8.54
C LYS A 257 30.96 0.29 8.87
N ILE A 258 30.06 0.53 7.92
CA ILE A 258 28.60 0.36 8.11
C ILE A 258 28.24 -1.12 8.27
N PHE A 259 28.79 -2.00 7.43
CA PHE A 259 28.60 -3.44 7.52
C PHE A 259 28.98 -3.96 8.89
N LYS A 260 30.15 -3.59 9.41
CA LYS A 260 30.60 -3.98 10.75
C LYS A 260 29.74 -3.40 11.87
N LYS A 261 29.27 -2.16 11.72
CA LYS A 261 28.37 -1.54 12.70
C LYS A 261 27.05 -2.32 12.81
N ILE A 262 26.48 -2.73 11.68
CA ILE A 262 25.18 -3.41 11.61
C ILE A 262 25.34 -4.88 12.03
N THR A 263 26.22 -5.63 11.36
CA THR A 263 26.36 -7.09 11.56
C THR A 263 27.27 -7.49 12.73
N GLY A 264 28.08 -6.56 13.25
CA GLY A 264 29.09 -6.83 14.28
C GLY A 264 30.44 -7.33 13.74
N THR A 265 30.54 -7.76 12.48
CA THR A 265 31.76 -8.34 11.88
C THR A 265 32.14 -7.68 10.56
N THR A 266 33.37 -7.86 10.08
CA THR A 266 33.78 -7.29 8.78
C THR A 266 33.22 -8.13 7.62
N PRO A 267 33.01 -7.57 6.42
CA PRO A 267 32.51 -8.33 5.26
C PRO A 267 33.33 -9.59 4.95
N SER A 268 34.66 -9.51 5.04
CA SER A 268 35.56 -10.65 4.83
C SER A 268 35.34 -11.75 5.86
N LYS A 269 35.20 -11.36 7.14
CA LYS A 269 34.98 -12.28 8.25
C LYS A 269 33.59 -12.93 8.13
N TYR A 270 32.57 -12.11 7.85
CA TYR A 270 31.20 -12.56 7.62
C TYR A 270 31.11 -13.62 6.52
N ARG A 271 31.75 -13.39 5.36
CA ARG A 271 31.82 -14.39 4.28
C ARG A 271 32.42 -15.71 4.74
N LYS A 272 33.51 -15.65 5.52
CA LYS A 272 34.21 -16.85 5.99
C LYS A 272 33.35 -17.64 6.98
N GLU A 273 32.70 -16.96 7.92
CA GLU A 273 31.88 -17.58 8.98
C GLU A 273 30.56 -18.13 8.44
N ASN A 274 30.01 -17.53 7.39
CA ASN A 274 28.72 -17.90 6.81
C ASN A 274 28.84 -18.69 5.51
N ALA A 275 30.01 -19.29 5.23
CA ALA A 275 30.25 -20.06 4.01
C ALA A 275 29.41 -21.35 3.90
N ALA A 276 28.84 -21.80 5.02
CA ALA A 276 27.96 -22.95 5.08
C ALA A 276 26.49 -22.62 4.80
N ILE A 277 26.16 -21.35 4.57
CA ILE A 277 24.80 -20.93 4.24
C ILE A 277 24.55 -21.14 2.75
N SER A 278 23.55 -21.94 2.40
CA SER A 278 23.24 -22.30 1.02
C SER A 278 22.00 -21.59 0.46
N LYS A 279 21.10 -21.12 1.33
CA LYS A 279 19.91 -20.35 0.92
C LYS A 279 19.60 -19.21 1.88
N ILE A 280 19.10 -18.10 1.33
CA ILE A 280 18.67 -16.93 2.10
C ILE A 280 17.39 -16.31 1.53
N TYR A 281 16.40 -16.12 2.40
CA TYR A 281 15.22 -15.31 2.16
C TYR A 281 15.36 -13.98 2.90
N THR A 282 15.01 -12.88 2.25
CA THR A 282 15.09 -11.53 2.82
C THR A 282 13.70 -10.91 2.77
N ILE A 283 13.22 -10.49 3.94
CA ILE A 283 11.91 -9.88 4.13
C ILE A 283 12.14 -8.42 4.51
N HIS A 284 11.79 -7.54 3.59
CA HIS A 284 11.93 -6.10 3.76
C HIS A 284 10.72 -5.57 4.53
N HIS A 285 10.95 -4.73 5.56
CA HIS A 285 9.86 -4.09 6.28
C HIS A 285 9.11 -3.14 5.34
N THR A 286 7.84 -3.44 5.16
CA THR A 286 6.87 -2.63 4.42
C THR A 286 5.85 -2.06 5.39
N LEU A 287 5.17 -0.99 5.01
CA LEU A 287 4.12 -0.39 5.83
C LEU A 287 2.91 -1.33 6.07
N ASP A 288 2.81 -2.41 5.30
CA ASP A 288 1.76 -3.43 5.43
C ASP A 288 2.01 -4.41 6.61
N TRP A 289 3.12 -4.26 7.35
CA TRP A 289 3.38 -5.07 8.55
C TRP A 289 2.48 -4.62 9.71
N PRO A 290 1.75 -5.54 10.37
CA PRO A 290 0.88 -5.17 11.48
C PRO A 290 1.67 -4.63 12.68
N GLU A 291 1.18 -3.56 13.34
CA GLU A 291 1.90 -2.89 14.45
C GLU A 291 2.26 -3.83 15.61
N ASN A 292 1.45 -4.86 15.86
CA ASN A 292 1.64 -5.84 16.93
C ASN A 292 2.14 -7.21 16.42
N ALA A 293 2.59 -7.30 15.17
CA ALA A 293 3.10 -8.55 14.62
C ALA A 293 4.47 -8.88 15.19
N SER A 294 4.70 -10.18 15.40
CA SER A 294 6.02 -10.72 15.66
C SER A 294 6.81 -10.93 14.36
N VAL A 295 8.13 -11.10 14.47
CA VAL A 295 8.99 -11.50 13.35
C VAL A 295 8.48 -12.82 12.72
N PHE A 296 7.94 -13.73 13.52
CA PHE A 296 7.34 -14.96 13.03
C PHE A 296 6.07 -14.71 12.19
N ASP A 297 5.21 -13.78 12.61
CA ASP A 297 3.96 -13.47 11.88
C ASP A 297 4.22 -12.89 10.50
N VAL A 298 5.15 -11.93 10.40
CA VAL A 298 5.54 -11.36 9.09
C VAL A 298 6.29 -12.36 8.22
N SER A 299 7.02 -13.30 8.85
CA SER A 299 7.67 -14.40 8.13
C SER A 299 6.67 -15.36 7.51
N LYS A 300 5.65 -15.78 8.27
CA LYS A 300 4.54 -16.61 7.76
C LYS A 300 3.84 -15.93 6.57
N ALA A 301 3.46 -14.66 6.73
CA ALA A 301 2.83 -13.88 5.65
C ALA A 301 3.69 -13.83 4.39
N PHE A 302 5.01 -13.69 4.54
CA PHE A 302 5.95 -13.73 3.43
C PHE A 302 6.00 -15.11 2.75
N PHE A 303 6.12 -16.20 3.52
CA PHE A 303 6.17 -17.56 2.96
C PHE A 303 4.89 -17.90 2.20
N THR A 304 3.72 -17.59 2.77
CA THR A 304 2.44 -17.77 2.08
C THR A 304 2.35 -16.96 0.80
N LYS A 305 2.80 -15.69 0.81
CA LYS A 305 2.81 -14.84 -0.39
C LYS A 305 3.74 -15.37 -1.49
N GLN A 306 4.84 -16.01 -1.11
CA GLN A 306 5.79 -16.63 -2.05
C GLN A 306 5.40 -18.06 -2.44
N ASN A 307 4.25 -18.57 -1.98
CA ASN A 307 3.81 -19.96 -2.20
C ASN A 307 4.87 -20.99 -1.75
N LEU A 308 5.49 -20.72 -0.60
CA LEU A 308 6.45 -21.61 0.04
C LEU A 308 5.76 -22.36 1.17
N ASP A 309 5.77 -23.69 1.10
CA ASP A 309 5.39 -24.52 2.24
C ASP A 309 6.37 -24.29 3.38
N TYR A 310 5.88 -24.32 4.62
CA TYR A 310 6.73 -24.19 5.79
C TYR A 310 6.16 -24.99 6.94
N TYR A 311 7.05 -25.60 7.73
CA TYR A 311 6.69 -26.32 8.94
C TYR A 311 7.42 -25.71 10.13
N TYR A 312 6.72 -25.63 11.25
CA TYR A 312 7.24 -25.13 12.51
C TYR A 312 6.69 -25.95 13.67
N GLU A 313 7.46 -26.03 14.72
CA GLU A 313 7.10 -26.71 15.96
C GLU A 313 7.41 -25.84 17.18
N SER A 314 6.79 -26.17 18.31
CA SER A 314 7.11 -25.54 19.58
C SER A 314 7.98 -26.49 20.40
N ALA A 315 9.21 -26.08 20.68
CA ALA A 315 10.14 -26.82 21.52
C ALA A 315 10.52 -25.95 22.73
N ASN A 316 10.33 -26.48 23.94
CA ASN A 316 10.61 -25.77 25.20
C ASN A 316 9.91 -24.39 25.33
N GLY A 317 8.73 -24.23 24.72
CA GLY A 317 7.98 -22.98 24.73
C GLY A 317 8.43 -21.93 23.72
N TYR A 318 9.35 -22.29 22.81
CA TYR A 318 9.82 -21.43 21.73
C TYR A 318 9.43 -22.00 20.36
N LEU A 319 9.02 -21.12 19.44
CA LEU A 319 8.66 -21.49 18.08
C LEU A 319 9.90 -21.63 17.20
N TYR A 320 10.09 -22.81 16.64
CA TYR A 320 11.19 -23.12 15.73
C TYR A 320 10.65 -23.46 14.34
N VAL A 321 11.31 -22.94 13.30
CA VAL A 321 10.96 -23.22 11.90
C VAL A 321 11.86 -24.32 11.38
N ASN A 322 11.30 -25.51 11.21
CA ASN A 322 12.04 -26.70 10.76
C ASN A 322 12.24 -26.72 9.24
N SER A 323 11.26 -26.23 8.48
CA SER A 323 11.34 -26.22 7.01
C SER A 323 10.73 -24.98 6.37
N ILE A 324 11.33 -24.57 5.24
CA ILE A 324 10.84 -23.52 4.36
C ILE A 324 11.12 -23.95 2.91
N GLY A 325 10.06 -24.18 2.14
CA GLY A 325 10.11 -24.86 0.84
C GLY A 325 10.64 -26.28 1.00
N ASP A 326 11.52 -26.68 0.09
CA ASP A 326 12.06 -28.05 0.03
C ASP A 326 13.20 -28.33 1.04
N LEU A 327 13.61 -27.33 1.84
CA LEU A 327 14.75 -27.44 2.76
C LEU A 327 14.27 -27.65 4.20
N THR A 328 14.70 -28.76 4.80
CA THR A 328 14.32 -29.19 6.15
C THR A 328 15.56 -29.42 7.03
N ASP A 329 15.36 -29.47 8.34
CA ASP A 329 16.35 -29.78 9.36
C ASP A 329 16.40 -31.28 9.74
N ALA A 330 15.67 -32.15 9.01
CA ALA A 330 15.44 -33.55 9.38
C ALA A 330 16.72 -34.40 9.55
N ASN A 331 17.85 -33.94 9.02
CA ASN A 331 19.14 -34.63 9.10
C ASN A 331 19.97 -34.20 10.32
N GLU A 332 19.49 -33.27 11.17
CA GLU A 332 20.17 -32.63 12.31
C GLU A 332 21.51 -31.93 12.00
N LYS A 333 21.97 -32.02 10.75
CA LYS A 333 23.19 -31.42 10.22
C LYS A 333 22.93 -30.14 9.43
N SER A 334 21.69 -29.67 9.39
CA SER A 334 21.33 -28.42 8.75
C SER A 334 20.07 -27.86 9.38
N GLY A 335 19.85 -26.56 9.22
CA GLY A 335 18.72 -25.90 9.84
C GLY A 335 18.54 -24.45 9.42
N TRP A 336 17.39 -23.90 9.75
CA TRP A 336 17.04 -22.52 9.51
C TRP A 336 17.42 -21.64 10.70
N ILE A 337 18.21 -20.61 10.45
CA ILE A 337 18.44 -19.52 11.40
C ILE A 337 17.84 -18.24 10.85
N PHE A 338 17.58 -17.27 11.71
CA PHE A 338 17.13 -15.96 11.29
C PHE A 338 17.94 -14.83 11.91
N THR A 339 17.94 -13.70 11.23
CA THR A 339 18.53 -12.45 11.72
C THR A 339 17.53 -11.31 11.57
N VAL A 340 17.64 -10.36 12.48
CA VAL A 340 16.85 -9.12 12.50
C VAL A 340 17.84 -7.98 12.40
N ASP A 341 17.69 -7.14 11.36
CA ASP A 341 18.59 -6.02 11.08
C ASP A 341 20.08 -6.39 11.07
N GLY A 342 20.38 -7.57 10.50
CA GLY A 342 21.74 -8.09 10.32
C GLY A 342 22.36 -8.74 11.56
N ARG A 343 21.61 -8.92 12.66
CA ARG A 343 22.08 -9.61 13.87
C ARG A 343 21.20 -10.80 14.22
N GLN A 344 21.81 -11.87 14.70
CA GLN A 344 21.06 -13.01 15.24
C GLN A 344 20.49 -12.64 16.62
N PRO A 345 19.18 -12.68 16.80
CA PRO A 345 18.57 -12.39 18.10
C PRO A 345 18.76 -13.57 19.06
N THR A 346 18.63 -13.29 20.36
CA THR A 346 18.67 -14.30 21.43
C THR A 346 17.32 -14.93 21.73
N ASN A 347 16.24 -14.32 21.22
CA ASN A 347 14.87 -14.71 21.49
C ASN A 347 14.26 -15.37 20.25
N SER A 348 13.23 -16.18 20.47
CA SER A 348 12.45 -16.80 19.40
C SER A 348 11.72 -15.76 18.54
N ALA A 349 11.46 -16.08 17.27
CA ALA A 349 10.90 -15.15 16.29
C ALA A 349 9.49 -14.64 16.64
N ASP A 350 8.71 -15.41 17.40
CA ASP A 350 7.38 -15.06 17.89
C ASP A 350 7.40 -14.06 19.04
N LEU A 351 8.52 -13.96 19.77
CA LEU A 351 8.69 -13.04 20.90
C LEU A 351 9.28 -11.68 20.48
N ILE A 352 9.74 -11.55 19.24
CA ILE A 352 10.38 -10.33 18.74
C ILE A 352 9.34 -9.48 18.02
N SER A 353 9.05 -8.30 18.55
CA SER A 353 8.20 -7.32 17.88
C SER A 353 8.85 -6.81 16.60
N THR A 354 8.03 -6.59 15.57
CA THR A 354 8.44 -5.98 14.31
C THR A 354 8.62 -4.47 14.39
N LYS A 355 8.21 -3.84 15.49
CA LYS A 355 8.34 -2.40 15.68
C LYS A 355 9.82 -1.97 15.65
N GLY A 356 10.15 -1.08 14.73
CA GLY A 356 11.52 -0.59 14.58
C GLY A 356 12.46 -1.55 13.83
N VAL A 357 11.96 -2.67 13.31
CA VAL A 357 12.74 -3.63 12.52
C VAL A 357 12.71 -3.24 11.05
N SER A 358 13.84 -3.20 10.36
CA SER A 358 13.89 -2.86 8.94
C SER A 358 13.91 -4.09 8.02
N VAL A 359 14.59 -5.15 8.44
CA VAL A 359 14.77 -6.33 7.60
C VAL A 359 14.91 -7.60 8.45
N VAL A 360 14.28 -8.66 7.99
CA VAL A 360 14.42 -10.01 8.55
C VAL A 360 15.01 -10.91 7.48
N GLN A 361 16.02 -11.71 7.83
CA GLN A 361 16.59 -12.69 6.91
C GLN A 361 16.54 -14.09 7.50
N TRP A 362 15.99 -15.04 6.75
CA TRP A 362 16.02 -16.47 7.05
C TRP A 362 17.12 -17.12 6.22
N MET A 363 18.01 -17.86 6.87
CA MET A 363 19.19 -18.46 6.27
C MET A 363 19.23 -19.94 6.58
N TYR A 364 19.41 -20.77 5.55
CA TYR A 364 19.59 -22.21 5.70
C TYR A 364 21.07 -22.54 5.79
N VAL A 365 21.47 -23.17 6.89
CA VAL A 365 22.87 -23.43 7.25
C VAL A 365 23.10 -24.93 7.28
N ASP A 366 24.18 -25.38 6.66
CA ASP A 366 24.67 -26.75 6.81
C ASP A 366 25.70 -26.80 7.97
N PHE A 367 25.32 -27.35 9.12
CA PHE A 367 26.20 -27.62 10.25
C PHE A 367 27.18 -28.75 9.86
N ARG A 368 28.37 -28.35 9.39
CA ARG A 368 29.45 -29.27 9.02
C ARG A 368 30.17 -29.86 10.22
#